data_AF-A0A2D6XJV1-F1
#
_entry.id   AF-A0A2D6XJV1-F1
#
_cell.length_a   1.000
_cell.length_b   1.000
_cell.length_c   1.000
_cell.angle_alpha   90.00
_cell.angle_beta   90.00
_cell.angle_gamma   90.00
#
_symmetry.space_group_name_H-M   'P 1'
#
loop_
_entity.id
_entity.type
_entity.pdbx_description
1 polymer ?
#
loop_
_entity_poly.entity_id
_entity_poly.type
_entity_poly.pdbx_seq_one_letter_code
_entity_poly.pdbx_strand_id
1 'polypeptide(L)'
;MFKFTDFKVTVEFESVYVNSKEKIDTLMHSVDSMGLSREQLLIVLESLSSRGALIELIHEHKYEVKALVKYLFDYLEPFENVTFSDGVTLLRDYYSMGFQIGRKLKKYPKYLKSMHDIIMANYKAFKKEYDKKKFVQMIRSDLKYENKKYAVVVPMTPKQIIEEGTNLNHCVSSYVDKIIQGKTYIVFLRYVKLKSDSLVTVEVLNNKVVNAKGSYNRVISEDERKFLTEYCERRRMTLEVKAE
;
A
#
# COMPACT_ATOMS: atom_id res chain seq x y z
N MET A 1 -39.95 -15.51 -32.71
CA MET A 1 -39.34 -14.18 -32.91
C MET A 1 -38.20 -14.06 -31.91
N PHE A 2 -37.02 -14.55 -32.26
CA PHE A 2 -35.82 -14.38 -31.42
C PHE A 2 -35.43 -12.90 -31.48
N LYS A 3 -35.34 -12.24 -30.32
CA LYS A 3 -35.13 -10.79 -30.28
C LYS A 3 -33.67 -10.51 -30.64
N PHE A 4 -33.45 -9.47 -31.46
CA PHE A 4 -32.13 -8.97 -31.91
C PHE A 4 -31.14 -8.70 -30.76
N THR A 5 -31.64 -8.57 -29.53
CA THR A 5 -30.88 -8.43 -28.29
C THR A 5 -30.12 -9.71 -27.89
N ASP A 6 -30.65 -10.89 -28.20
CA ASP A 6 -30.04 -12.17 -27.79
C ASP A 6 -28.77 -12.45 -28.60
N PHE A 7 -28.75 -12.09 -29.89
CA PHE A 7 -27.61 -12.28 -30.79
C PHE A 7 -26.41 -11.38 -30.45
N LYS A 8 -26.65 -10.12 -30.05
CA LYS A 8 -25.59 -9.20 -29.62
C LYS A 8 -24.88 -9.69 -28.35
N VAL A 9 -25.64 -10.22 -27.39
CA VAL A 9 -25.09 -10.78 -26.15
C VAL A 9 -24.25 -12.02 -26.44
N THR A 10 -24.69 -12.90 -27.35
CA THR A 10 -23.92 -14.09 -27.75
C THR A 10 -22.62 -13.73 -28.47
N VAL A 11 -22.64 -12.74 -29.38
CA VAL A 11 -21.45 -12.28 -30.11
C VAL A 11 -20.45 -11.54 -29.20
N GLU A 12 -20.93 -10.77 -28.22
CA GLU A 12 -20.07 -10.17 -27.19
C GLU A 12 -19.45 -11.24 -26.29
N PHE A 13 -20.20 -12.27 -25.89
CA PHE A 13 -19.67 -13.40 -25.11
C PHE A 13 -18.64 -14.23 -25.90
N GLU A 14 -18.92 -14.54 -27.17
CA GLU A 14 -18.00 -15.28 -28.04
C GLU A 14 -16.72 -14.48 -28.32
N SER A 15 -16.83 -13.17 -28.58
CA SER A 15 -15.65 -12.33 -28.80
C SER A 15 -14.79 -12.17 -27.53
N VAL A 16 -15.40 -12.07 -26.35
CA VAL A 16 -14.69 -12.09 -25.06
C VAL A 16 -14.03 -13.46 -24.82
N TYR A 17 -14.69 -14.57 -25.18
CA TYR A 17 -14.14 -15.92 -25.03
C TYR A 17 -12.95 -16.18 -25.96
N VAL A 18 -13.07 -15.83 -27.24
CA VAL A 18 -12.00 -15.97 -28.25
C VAL A 18 -10.80 -15.10 -27.91
N ASN A 19 -11.02 -13.86 -27.51
CA ASN A 19 -9.94 -12.93 -27.09
C ASN A 19 -9.26 -13.41 -25.80
N SER A 20 -9.99 -14.07 -24.90
CA SER A 20 -9.40 -14.72 -23.72
C SER A 20 -8.54 -15.93 -24.10
N LYS A 21 -8.94 -16.70 -25.13
CA LYS A 21 -8.26 -17.90 -25.60
C LYS A 21 -6.92 -17.57 -26.30
N GLU A 22 -6.91 -16.64 -27.25
CA GLU A 22 -5.67 -16.21 -27.92
C GLU A 22 -4.62 -15.65 -26.94
N LYS A 23 -5.09 -14.94 -25.90
CA LYS A 23 -4.22 -14.47 -24.81
C LYS A 23 -3.62 -15.64 -24.04
N ILE A 24 -4.44 -16.63 -23.67
CA ILE A 24 -3.96 -17.84 -22.99
C ILE A 24 -2.93 -18.57 -23.86
N ASP A 25 -3.19 -18.76 -25.15
CA ASP A 25 -2.28 -19.48 -26.07
C ASP A 25 -0.92 -18.76 -26.22
N THR A 26 -0.92 -17.43 -26.29
CA THR A 26 0.32 -16.62 -26.32
C THR A 26 1.12 -16.73 -25.02
N LEU A 27 0.42 -16.80 -23.88
CA LEU A 27 1.04 -17.00 -22.57
C LEU A 27 1.65 -18.40 -22.47
N MET A 28 0.95 -19.41 -22.99
CA MET A 28 1.43 -20.79 -23.01
C MET A 28 2.75 -20.94 -23.77
N HIS A 29 2.86 -20.38 -24.97
CA HIS A 29 4.12 -20.38 -25.71
C HIS A 29 5.28 -19.73 -24.95
N SER A 30 4.99 -18.70 -24.15
CA SER A 30 6.00 -18.03 -23.33
C SER A 30 6.47 -18.93 -22.18
N VAL A 31 5.55 -19.67 -21.57
CA VAL A 31 5.78 -20.58 -20.43
C VAL A 31 6.51 -21.86 -20.87
N ASP A 32 6.21 -22.42 -22.04
CA ASP A 32 6.86 -23.64 -22.56
C ASP A 32 8.38 -23.49 -22.69
N SER A 33 8.85 -22.27 -22.98
CA SER A 33 10.28 -21.95 -23.07
C SER A 33 11.00 -21.79 -21.71
N MET A 34 10.29 -21.94 -20.58
CA MET A 34 10.84 -21.68 -19.24
C MET A 34 11.45 -22.90 -18.55
N GLY A 35 11.31 -24.11 -19.12
CA GLY A 35 11.85 -25.33 -18.52
C GLY A 35 11.18 -25.75 -17.20
N LEU A 36 9.91 -25.39 -17.02
CA LEU A 36 9.11 -25.75 -15.84
C LEU A 36 8.86 -27.26 -15.77
N SER A 37 8.72 -27.79 -14.55
CA SER A 37 8.28 -29.17 -14.35
C SER A 37 6.84 -29.37 -14.83
N ARG A 38 6.43 -30.61 -15.11
CA ARG A 38 5.05 -30.94 -15.48
C ARG A 38 4.04 -30.45 -14.43
N GLU A 39 4.39 -30.54 -13.15
CA GLU A 39 3.56 -30.08 -12.04
C GLU A 39 3.42 -28.55 -12.05
N GLN A 40 4.52 -27.81 -12.21
CA GLN A 40 4.49 -26.34 -12.30
C GLN A 40 3.69 -25.86 -13.51
N LEU A 41 3.80 -26.55 -14.66
CA LEU A 41 3.00 -26.25 -15.85
C LEU A 41 1.50 -26.40 -15.58
N LEU A 42 1.09 -27.46 -14.89
CA LEU A 42 -0.31 -27.68 -14.51
C LEU A 42 -0.83 -26.55 -13.62
N ILE A 43 -0.06 -26.13 -12.61
CA ILE A 43 -0.44 -25.03 -11.71
C ILE A 43 -0.63 -23.71 -12.47
N VAL A 44 0.28 -23.39 -13.41
CA VAL A 44 0.18 -22.19 -14.25
C VAL A 44 -1.06 -22.27 -15.15
N LEU A 45 -1.29 -23.43 -15.78
CA LEU A 45 -2.45 -23.68 -16.63
C LEU A 45 -3.78 -23.53 -15.89
N GLU A 46 -3.88 -24.10 -14.69
CA GLU A 46 -5.05 -23.96 -13.82
C GLU A 46 -5.28 -22.48 -13.48
N SER A 47 -4.22 -21.75 -13.11
CA SER A 47 -4.30 -20.32 -12.77
C SER A 47 -4.72 -19.44 -13.95
N LEU A 48 -4.31 -19.78 -15.18
CA LEU A 48 -4.75 -19.10 -16.41
C LEU A 48 -6.20 -19.41 -16.77
N SER A 49 -6.61 -20.67 -16.57
CA SER A 49 -7.97 -21.15 -16.85
C SER A 49 -9.00 -20.58 -15.88
N SER A 50 -8.57 -20.25 -14.65
CA SER A 50 -9.41 -19.76 -13.55
C SER A 50 -9.92 -18.31 -13.70
N ARG A 51 -9.87 -17.71 -14.90
CA ARG A 51 -10.34 -16.36 -15.27
C ARG A 51 -10.30 -15.33 -14.12
N GLY A 52 -9.15 -14.68 -13.95
CA GLY A 52 -9.11 -13.43 -13.19
C GLY A 52 -7.70 -12.98 -12.87
N ALA A 53 -7.16 -13.43 -11.74
CA ALA A 53 -6.06 -12.75 -11.09
C ALA A 53 -4.72 -12.76 -11.87
N LEU A 54 -4.29 -13.90 -12.42
CA LEU A 54 -3.03 -13.95 -13.17
C LEU A 54 -3.11 -13.15 -14.49
N ILE A 55 -4.25 -13.23 -15.17
CA ILE A 55 -4.52 -12.48 -16.41
C ILE A 55 -4.61 -10.97 -16.11
N GLU A 56 -5.29 -10.59 -15.02
CA GLU A 56 -5.39 -9.20 -14.53
C GLU A 56 -4.00 -8.62 -14.25
N LEU A 57 -3.15 -9.36 -13.52
CA LEU A 57 -1.76 -8.98 -13.28
C LEU A 57 -1.00 -8.75 -14.60
N ILE A 58 -1.07 -9.67 -15.55
CA ILE A 58 -0.33 -9.56 -16.81
C ILE A 58 -0.85 -8.40 -17.68
N HIS A 59 -2.16 -8.32 -17.91
CA HIS A 59 -2.72 -7.39 -18.89
C HIS A 59 -3.03 -6.01 -18.32
N GLU A 60 -3.57 -5.93 -17.10
CA GLU A 60 -3.98 -4.67 -16.48
C GLU A 60 -2.80 -4.04 -15.74
N HIS A 61 -2.04 -4.83 -14.98
CA HIS A 61 -0.88 -4.36 -14.21
C HIS A 61 0.46 -4.50 -14.95
N LYS A 62 0.43 -4.95 -16.21
CA LYS A 62 1.58 -5.00 -17.14
C LYS A 62 2.74 -5.85 -16.61
N TYR A 63 2.45 -6.97 -15.98
CA TYR A 63 3.48 -7.92 -15.60
C TYR A 63 4.06 -8.64 -16.81
N GLU A 64 5.35 -8.90 -16.79
CA GLU A 64 5.99 -9.78 -17.76
C GLU A 64 5.85 -11.22 -17.27
N VAL A 65 5.40 -12.10 -18.17
CA VAL A 65 4.94 -13.46 -17.83
C VAL A 65 6.06 -14.28 -17.21
N LYS A 66 7.23 -14.30 -17.85
CA LYS A 66 8.37 -15.10 -17.39
C LYS A 66 8.87 -14.59 -16.04
N ALA A 67 8.98 -13.28 -15.87
CA ALA A 67 9.40 -12.66 -14.62
C ALA A 67 8.38 -12.89 -13.48
N LEU A 68 7.07 -12.83 -13.77
CA LEU A 68 6.03 -13.10 -12.78
C LEU A 68 6.05 -14.56 -12.34
N VAL A 69 6.11 -15.50 -13.29
CA VAL A 69 6.16 -16.94 -12.99
C VAL A 69 7.43 -17.27 -12.20
N LYS A 70 8.60 -16.73 -12.59
CA LYS A 70 9.84 -16.87 -11.81
C LYS A 70 9.72 -16.28 -10.41
N TYR A 71 9.11 -15.10 -10.27
CA TYR A 71 8.91 -14.51 -8.95
C TYR A 71 8.02 -15.38 -8.05
N LEU A 72 6.98 -16.02 -8.61
CA LEU A 72 6.09 -16.90 -7.86
C LEU A 72 6.78 -18.20 -7.43
N PHE A 73 7.40 -18.94 -8.36
CA PHE A 73 8.06 -20.22 -8.06
C PHE A 73 9.46 -20.08 -7.45
N ASP A 74 10.29 -19.19 -7.98
CA ASP A 74 11.71 -19.14 -7.61
C ASP A 74 11.96 -18.23 -6.41
N TYR A 75 11.00 -17.35 -6.06
CA TYR A 75 11.13 -16.44 -4.92
C TYR A 75 10.09 -16.67 -3.82
N LEU A 76 8.80 -16.52 -4.15
CA LEU A 76 7.74 -16.52 -3.12
C LEU A 76 7.57 -17.88 -2.43
N GLU A 77 7.60 -18.97 -3.18
CA GLU A 77 7.51 -20.32 -2.61
C GLU A 77 8.68 -20.65 -1.66
N PRO A 78 9.95 -20.64 -2.12
CA PRO A 78 11.06 -21.08 -1.28
C PRO A 78 11.44 -20.10 -0.16
N PHE A 79 11.29 -18.78 -0.36
CA PHE A 79 11.79 -17.78 0.60
C PHE A 79 10.69 -17.15 1.46
N GLU A 80 9.44 -17.13 1.02
CA GLU A 80 8.32 -16.55 1.77
C GLU A 80 7.22 -17.56 2.13
N ASN A 81 7.39 -18.83 1.74
CA ASN A 81 6.44 -19.91 1.96
C ASN A 81 5.02 -19.50 1.50
N VAL A 82 4.95 -19.00 0.26
CA VAL A 82 3.72 -18.61 -0.42
C VAL A 82 3.60 -19.44 -1.67
N THR A 83 2.59 -20.31 -1.76
CA THR A 83 2.33 -21.11 -2.96
C THR A 83 2.10 -20.21 -4.17
N PHE A 84 2.33 -20.72 -5.39
CA PHE A 84 2.03 -19.99 -6.62
C PHE A 84 0.62 -19.38 -6.62
N SER A 85 -0.40 -20.18 -6.31
CA SER A 85 -1.81 -19.76 -6.32
C SER A 85 -2.11 -18.69 -5.26
N ASP A 86 -1.57 -18.83 -4.04
CA ASP A 86 -1.69 -17.82 -2.99
C ASP A 86 -0.96 -16.54 -3.40
N GLY A 87 0.22 -16.67 -4.03
CA GLY A 87 1.04 -15.57 -4.50
C GLY A 87 0.33 -14.74 -5.58
N VAL A 88 -0.33 -15.39 -6.54
CA VAL A 88 -1.16 -14.73 -7.56
C VAL A 88 -2.29 -13.93 -6.89
N THR A 89 -2.99 -14.55 -5.93
CA THR A 89 -4.11 -13.91 -5.22
C THR A 89 -3.64 -12.70 -4.41
N LEU A 90 -2.61 -12.88 -3.58
CA LEU A 90 -2.03 -11.82 -2.76
C LEU A 90 -1.49 -10.66 -3.59
N LEU A 91 -0.84 -10.95 -4.71
CA LEU A 91 -0.27 -9.93 -5.57
C LEU A 91 -1.37 -9.12 -6.28
N ARG A 92 -2.43 -9.78 -6.74
CA ARG A 92 -3.59 -9.09 -7.34
C ARG A 92 -4.27 -8.17 -6.32
N ASP A 93 -4.50 -8.65 -5.11
CA ASP A 93 -5.12 -7.86 -4.04
C ASP A 93 -4.24 -6.68 -3.61
N TYR A 94 -2.93 -6.91 -3.48
CA TYR A 94 -1.93 -5.86 -3.25
C TYR A 94 -2.01 -4.76 -4.31
N TYR A 95 -2.14 -5.14 -5.59
CA TYR A 95 -2.25 -4.19 -6.69
C TYR A 95 -3.58 -3.43 -6.71
N SER A 96 -4.68 -4.16 -6.63
CA SER A 96 -6.03 -3.58 -6.70
C SER A 96 -6.29 -2.59 -5.56
N MET A 97 -5.98 -2.99 -4.31
CA MET A 97 -6.14 -2.09 -3.16
C MET A 97 -5.17 -0.91 -3.20
N GLY A 98 -3.91 -1.18 -3.57
CA GLY A 98 -2.88 -0.16 -3.66
C GLY A 98 -3.21 0.94 -4.68
N PHE A 99 -3.73 0.55 -5.84
CA PHE A 99 -4.18 1.48 -6.87
C PHE A 99 -5.33 2.36 -6.37
N GLN A 100 -6.34 1.78 -5.71
CA GLN A 100 -7.49 2.53 -5.21
C GLN A 100 -7.13 3.59 -4.16
N ILE A 101 -6.10 3.35 -3.35
CA ILE A 101 -5.62 4.33 -2.35
C ILE A 101 -4.51 5.25 -2.89
N GLY A 102 -4.19 5.18 -4.18
CA GLY A 102 -3.18 6.03 -4.82
C GLY A 102 -1.74 5.70 -4.42
N ARG A 103 -1.46 4.47 -3.98
CA ARG A 103 -0.13 4.05 -3.54
C ARG A 103 0.77 3.74 -4.74
N LYS A 104 2.04 4.15 -4.65
CA LYS A 104 3.09 3.67 -5.58
C LYS A 104 3.48 2.23 -5.23
N LEU A 105 3.23 1.30 -6.15
CA LEU A 105 3.44 -0.12 -5.96
C LEU A 105 4.73 -0.63 -6.62
N LYS A 106 5.32 -1.68 -6.03
CA LYS A 106 6.45 -2.41 -6.61
C LYS A 106 5.91 -3.68 -7.29
N LYS A 107 6.35 -3.98 -8.51
CA LYS A 107 5.93 -5.20 -9.23
C LYS A 107 6.33 -6.49 -8.54
N TYR A 108 7.54 -6.56 -8.03
CA TYR A 108 8.05 -7.76 -7.38
C TYR A 108 8.48 -7.40 -5.96
N PRO A 109 7.51 -7.18 -5.04
CA PRO A 109 7.84 -6.78 -3.68
C PRO A 109 8.54 -7.93 -2.95
N LYS A 110 9.48 -7.59 -2.09
CA LYS A 110 9.93 -8.52 -1.05
C LYS A 110 8.98 -8.43 0.13
N TYR A 111 8.76 -9.53 0.84
CA TYR A 111 7.83 -9.67 1.94
C TYR A 111 6.39 -9.36 1.51
N LEU A 112 5.91 -10.06 0.48
CA LEU A 112 4.61 -9.81 -0.17
C LEU A 112 3.47 -9.85 0.84
N LYS A 113 3.43 -10.85 1.73
CA LYS A 113 2.39 -10.96 2.78
C LYS A 113 2.35 -9.70 3.66
N SER A 114 3.49 -9.27 4.17
CA SER A 114 3.59 -8.07 5.00
C SER A 114 3.17 -6.80 4.25
N MET A 115 3.59 -6.67 2.98
CA MET A 115 3.20 -5.54 2.13
C MET A 115 1.70 -5.53 1.84
N HIS A 116 1.13 -6.69 1.54
CA HIS A 116 -0.29 -6.90 1.34
C HIS A 116 -1.07 -6.49 2.61
N ASP A 117 -0.66 -6.95 3.79
CA ASP A 117 -1.35 -6.65 5.04
C ASP A 117 -1.35 -5.16 5.38
N ILE A 118 -0.22 -4.47 5.14
CA ILE A 118 -0.15 -3.00 5.30
C ILE A 118 -1.11 -2.31 4.33
N ILE A 119 -1.14 -2.71 3.06
CA ILE A 119 -2.06 -2.12 2.07
C ILE A 119 -3.51 -2.41 2.45
N MET A 120 -3.83 -3.65 2.83
CA MET A 120 -5.17 -4.03 3.26
C MET A 120 -5.63 -3.20 4.45
N ALA A 121 -4.77 -2.99 5.45
CA ALA A 121 -5.08 -2.17 6.60
C ALA A 121 -5.35 -0.70 6.21
N ASN A 122 -4.51 -0.13 5.33
CA ASN A 122 -4.69 1.23 4.85
C ASN A 122 -5.92 1.39 3.94
N TYR A 123 -6.22 0.38 3.11
CA TYR A 123 -7.42 0.33 2.28
C TYR A 123 -8.69 0.29 3.13
N LYS A 124 -8.72 -0.52 4.19
CA LYS A 124 -9.82 -0.54 5.16
C LYS A 124 -10.02 0.83 5.82
N ALA A 125 -8.93 1.49 6.23
CA ALA A 125 -9.01 2.86 6.75
C ALA A 125 -9.51 3.85 5.68
N PHE A 126 -9.03 3.75 4.44
CA PHE A 126 -9.44 4.61 3.35
C PHE A 126 -10.95 4.49 3.03
N LYS A 127 -11.50 3.29 3.07
CA LYS A 127 -12.94 3.04 2.83
C LYS A 127 -13.82 3.35 4.03
N LYS A 128 -13.24 3.50 5.22
CA LYS A 128 -13.99 3.78 6.44
C LYS A 128 -14.46 5.23 6.46
N GLU A 129 -15.71 5.43 6.84
CA GLU A 129 -16.24 6.76 7.16
C GLU A 129 -15.85 7.16 8.58
N TYR A 130 -15.26 8.33 8.72
CA TYR A 130 -14.86 8.89 10.01
C TYR A 130 -15.70 10.12 10.35
N ASP A 131 -15.99 10.27 11.64
CA ASP A 131 -16.65 11.46 12.17
C ASP A 131 -15.71 12.67 12.07
N LYS A 132 -15.87 13.44 10.99
CA LYS A 132 -15.06 14.63 10.72
C LYS A 132 -15.23 15.69 11.80
N LYS A 133 -16.41 15.80 12.44
CA LYS A 133 -16.65 16.81 13.48
C LYS A 133 -15.84 16.47 14.73
N LYS A 134 -15.88 15.20 15.16
CA LYS A 134 -15.03 14.75 16.28
C LYS A 134 -13.55 14.88 15.94
N PHE A 135 -13.13 14.55 14.73
CA PHE A 135 -11.73 14.73 14.34
C PHE A 135 -11.29 16.19 14.47
N VAL A 136 -12.10 17.14 13.99
CA VAL A 136 -11.79 18.58 14.08
C VAL A 136 -11.66 19.04 15.54
N GLN A 137 -12.49 18.54 16.45
CA GLN A 137 -12.40 18.84 17.89
C GLN A 137 -11.07 18.37 18.51
N MET A 138 -10.44 17.34 17.93
CA MET A 138 -9.18 16.79 18.41
C MET A 138 -7.94 17.46 17.78
N ILE A 139 -8.13 18.42 16.87
CA ILE A 139 -7.01 19.11 16.21
C ILE A 139 -6.26 19.97 17.24
N ARG A 140 -4.98 19.64 17.43
CA ARG A 140 -4.05 20.38 18.29
C ARG A 140 -3.20 21.32 17.45
N SER A 141 -3.78 22.44 16.99
CA SER A 141 -3.08 23.43 16.17
C SER A 141 -1.88 24.07 16.86
N ASP A 142 -1.85 24.04 18.19
CA ASP A 142 -0.74 24.46 19.03
C ASP A 142 0.51 23.57 18.86
N LEU A 143 0.39 22.37 18.28
CA LEU A 143 1.54 21.51 17.97
C LEU A 143 2.32 21.95 16.72
N LYS A 144 1.81 22.89 15.91
CA LYS A 144 2.54 23.41 14.74
C LYS A 144 3.82 24.09 15.17
N TYR A 145 4.92 23.90 14.46
CA TYR A 145 6.18 24.62 14.72
C TYR A 145 7.01 24.64 13.45
N GLU A 146 7.83 25.66 13.24
CA GLU A 146 8.78 25.65 12.14
C GLU A 146 10.05 26.41 12.49
N ASN A 147 11.16 25.96 11.91
CA ASN A 147 12.41 26.72 11.87
C ASN A 147 12.80 26.95 10.41
N LYS A 148 14.08 27.29 10.14
CA LYS A 148 14.54 27.56 8.77
C LYS A 148 14.48 26.35 7.82
N LYS A 149 14.55 25.12 8.32
CA LYS A 149 14.69 23.89 7.53
C LYS A 149 13.46 23.00 7.59
N TYR A 150 12.89 22.83 8.78
CA TYR A 150 11.83 21.87 9.05
C TYR A 150 10.57 22.53 9.62
N ALA A 151 9.43 21.86 9.43
CA ALA A 151 8.15 22.23 9.99
C ALA A 151 7.42 21.00 10.54
N VAL A 152 6.78 21.16 11.69
CA VAL A 152 5.74 20.28 12.23
C VAL A 152 4.39 20.76 11.71
N VAL A 153 3.74 19.94 10.91
CA VAL A 153 2.44 20.18 10.29
C VAL A 153 1.39 19.33 11.00
N VAL A 154 0.29 19.95 11.41
CA VAL A 154 -0.83 19.26 12.04
C VAL A 154 -1.82 18.84 10.94
N PRO A 155 -2.20 17.55 10.86
CA PRO A 155 -3.21 17.07 9.93
C PRO A 155 -4.58 17.63 10.30
N MET A 156 -5.31 18.11 9.30
CA MET A 156 -6.62 18.74 9.43
C MET A 156 -7.76 17.79 9.09
N THR A 157 -7.46 16.63 8.51
CA THR A 157 -8.48 15.64 8.15
C THR A 157 -7.97 14.21 8.40
N PRO A 158 -8.89 13.24 8.63
CA PRO A 158 -8.56 11.82 8.62
C PRO A 158 -7.80 11.38 7.36
N LYS A 159 -8.20 11.93 6.20
CA LYS A 159 -7.62 11.58 4.89
C LYS A 159 -6.12 11.89 4.84
N GLN A 160 -5.67 13.00 5.42
CA GLN A 160 -4.25 13.35 5.46
C GLN A 160 -3.41 12.35 6.27
N ILE A 161 -3.95 11.76 7.34
CA ILE A 161 -3.29 10.68 8.09
C ILE A 161 -3.13 9.44 7.22
N ILE A 162 -4.19 9.10 6.46
CA ILE A 162 -4.22 7.92 5.60
C ILE A 162 -3.24 8.08 4.42
N GLU A 163 -3.22 9.25 3.81
CA GLU A 163 -2.27 9.62 2.75
C GLU A 163 -0.83 9.56 3.25
N GLU A 164 -0.56 10.12 4.44
CA GLU A 164 0.78 10.07 5.04
C GLU A 164 1.27 8.63 5.23
N GLY A 165 0.42 7.78 5.82
CA GLY A 165 0.73 6.37 6.01
C GLY A 165 0.97 5.63 4.70
N THR A 166 0.15 5.93 3.70
CA THR A 166 0.26 5.33 2.37
C THR A 166 1.58 5.72 1.70
N ASN A 167 1.97 7.00 1.79
CA ASN A 167 3.22 7.51 1.22
C ASN A 167 4.45 6.94 1.92
N LEU A 168 4.43 6.85 3.25
CA LEU A 168 5.56 6.37 4.05
C LEU A 168 5.58 4.84 4.26
N ASN A 169 4.61 4.11 3.71
CA ASN A 169 4.47 2.67 3.91
C ASN A 169 4.25 2.28 5.38
N HIS A 170 3.58 3.14 6.16
CA HIS A 170 3.15 2.84 7.51
C HIS A 170 1.74 2.25 7.51
N CYS A 171 1.45 1.39 8.49
CA CYS A 171 0.09 1.00 8.80
C CYS A 171 -0.56 2.13 9.61
N VAL A 172 -1.63 2.73 9.06
CA VAL A 172 -2.31 3.88 9.70
C VAL A 172 -3.75 3.58 10.08
N SER A 173 -4.17 2.31 9.95
CA SER A 173 -5.55 1.87 10.18
C SER A 173 -6.11 2.29 11.53
N SER A 174 -5.29 2.25 12.59
CA SER A 174 -5.73 2.54 13.95
C SER A 174 -5.54 4.01 14.38
N TYR A 175 -4.75 4.81 13.66
CA TYR A 175 -4.38 6.14 14.15
C TYR A 175 -5.55 7.10 14.14
N VAL A 176 -6.37 7.09 13.08
CA VAL A 176 -7.52 8.00 12.99
C VAL A 176 -8.50 7.76 14.15
N ASP A 177 -8.80 6.50 14.46
CA ASP A 177 -9.69 6.15 15.58
C ASP A 177 -9.08 6.55 16.93
N LYS A 178 -7.77 6.33 17.13
CA LYS A 178 -7.08 6.74 18.35
C LYS A 178 -7.07 8.26 18.53
N ILE A 179 -6.91 9.03 17.46
CA ILE A 179 -6.99 10.51 17.48
C ILE A 179 -8.40 10.95 17.88
N ILE A 180 -9.44 10.40 17.23
CA ILE A 180 -10.85 10.71 17.54
C ILE A 180 -11.19 10.38 19.00
N GLN A 181 -10.57 9.34 19.57
CA GLN A 181 -10.74 8.95 20.97
C GLN A 181 -9.86 9.74 21.96
N GLY A 182 -9.02 10.67 21.48
CA GLY A 182 -8.08 11.43 22.31
C GLY A 182 -6.96 10.58 22.93
N LYS A 183 -6.68 9.40 22.36
CA LYS A 183 -5.66 8.48 22.85
C LYS A 183 -4.26 8.77 22.31
N THR A 184 -4.14 9.51 21.21
CA THR A 184 -2.85 9.88 20.60
C THR A 184 -3.03 11.07 19.68
N TYR A 185 -1.93 11.75 19.33
CA TYR A 185 -1.89 12.77 18.30
C TYR A 185 -0.83 12.42 17.27
N ILE A 186 -1.13 12.65 16.00
CA ILE A 186 -0.17 12.47 14.91
C ILE A 186 0.10 13.83 14.28
N VAL A 187 1.37 14.15 14.09
CA VAL A 187 1.84 15.32 13.35
C VAL A 187 2.88 14.90 12.32
N PHE A 188 3.08 15.71 11.29
CA PHE A 188 4.01 15.43 10.21
C PHE A 188 5.23 16.34 10.32
N LEU A 189 6.41 15.75 10.34
CA LEU A 189 7.65 16.48 10.13
C LEU A 189 7.89 16.60 8.63
N ARG A 190 8.14 17.83 8.16
CA ARG A 190 8.29 18.21 6.76
C ARG A 190 9.49 19.12 6.56
N TYR A 191 10.03 19.18 5.34
CA TYR A 191 10.87 20.29 4.94
C TYR A 191 10.03 21.55 4.71
N VAL A 192 10.51 22.72 5.13
CA VAL A 192 9.80 24.00 4.94
C VAL A 192 9.54 24.30 3.46
N LYS A 193 10.49 23.95 2.59
CA LYS A 193 10.36 24.14 1.14
C LYS A 193 9.39 23.16 0.47
N LEU A 194 9.06 22.04 1.13
CA LEU A 194 8.26 20.94 0.59
C LEU A 194 7.24 20.46 1.64
N LYS A 195 6.39 21.37 2.14
CA LYS A 195 5.44 21.06 3.23
C LYS A 195 4.37 20.03 2.83
N SER A 196 4.11 19.88 1.54
CA SER A 196 3.21 18.85 0.99
C SER A 196 3.78 17.44 1.08
N ASP A 197 5.10 17.30 1.20
CA ASP A 197 5.76 16.04 0.87
C ASP A 197 6.03 15.17 2.11
N SER A 198 5.47 13.96 2.09
CA SER A 198 6.05 12.73 2.62
C SER A 198 7.46 12.81 3.25
N LEU A 199 7.62 12.94 4.58
CA LEU A 199 8.97 12.88 5.19
C LEU A 199 9.01 11.99 6.44
N VAL A 200 8.41 12.43 7.55
CA VAL A 200 8.39 11.68 8.81
C VAL A 200 7.04 11.86 9.51
N THR A 201 6.45 10.76 9.97
CA THR A 201 5.28 10.76 10.87
C THR A 201 5.76 10.78 12.32
N VAL A 202 5.16 11.64 13.14
CA VAL A 202 5.51 11.83 14.55
C VAL A 202 4.28 11.57 15.42
N GLU A 203 4.41 10.68 16.39
CA GLU A 203 3.37 10.38 17.37
C GLU A 203 3.63 11.12 18.68
N VAL A 204 2.62 11.86 19.12
CA VAL A 204 2.62 12.66 20.34
C VAL A 204 1.59 12.10 21.31
N LEU A 205 2.06 11.71 22.49
CA LEU A 205 1.24 11.17 23.57
C LEU A 205 1.61 11.86 24.87
N ASN A 206 0.64 12.45 25.58
CA ASN A 206 0.85 13.08 26.90
C ASN A 206 2.04 14.06 26.93
N ASN A 207 2.12 14.97 25.95
CA ASN A 207 3.23 15.91 25.78
C ASN A 207 4.61 15.26 25.58
N LYS A 208 4.65 14.04 25.05
CA LYS A 208 5.86 13.33 24.70
C LYS A 208 5.82 12.93 23.24
N VAL A 209 6.91 13.15 22.52
CA VAL A 209 7.13 12.53 21.21
C VAL A 209 7.62 11.12 21.46
N VAL A 210 6.72 10.13 21.29
CA VAL A 210 6.97 8.72 21.63
C VAL A 210 7.41 7.90 20.42
N ASN A 211 7.11 8.38 19.21
CA ASN A 211 7.54 7.73 17.97
C ASN A 211 7.78 8.77 16.88
N ALA A 212 8.79 8.54 16.04
CA ALA A 212 9.06 9.32 14.84
C ALA A 212 9.72 8.43 13.80
N LYS A 213 9.07 8.23 12.66
CA LYS A 213 9.54 7.32 11.61
C LYS A 213 9.35 7.91 10.21
N GLY A 214 10.35 7.73 9.36
CA GLY A 214 10.28 8.02 7.94
C GLY A 214 9.76 6.83 7.14
N SER A 215 9.87 6.91 5.81
CA SER A 215 9.40 5.85 4.91
C SER A 215 9.98 4.48 5.27
N TYR A 216 9.16 3.42 5.19
CA TYR A 216 9.54 2.04 5.54
C TYR A 216 10.14 1.91 6.95
N ASN A 217 9.58 2.65 7.92
CA ASN A 217 10.05 2.70 9.30
C ASN A 217 11.52 3.17 9.45
N ARG A 218 12.04 3.96 8.49
CA ARG A 218 13.37 4.57 8.61
C ARG A 218 13.47 5.36 9.91
N VAL A 219 14.56 5.14 10.66
CA VAL A 219 14.93 5.94 11.84
C VAL A 219 15.17 7.40 11.43
N ILE A 220 14.75 8.33 12.28
CA ILE A 220 15.04 9.75 12.05
C ILE A 220 16.54 10.01 11.99
N SER A 221 16.96 10.88 11.06
CA SER A 221 18.34 11.33 10.94
C SER A 221 18.74 12.20 12.13
N GLU A 222 20.04 12.45 12.30
CA GLU A 222 20.52 13.36 13.34
C GLU A 222 19.93 14.76 13.22
N ASP A 223 19.79 15.29 12.00
CA ASP A 223 19.18 16.59 11.74
C ASP A 223 17.69 16.62 12.12
N GLU A 224 16.95 15.56 11.78
CA GLU A 224 15.54 15.41 12.15
C GLU A 224 15.40 15.30 13.68
N ARG A 225 16.30 14.56 14.34
CA ARG A 225 16.34 14.45 15.80
C ARG A 225 16.66 15.78 16.47
N LYS A 226 17.68 16.52 16.01
CA LYS A 226 18.03 17.85 16.51
C LYS A 226 16.84 18.80 16.42
N PHE A 227 16.12 18.78 15.29
CA PHE A 227 14.89 19.57 15.14
C PHE A 227 13.79 19.14 16.12
N LEU A 228 13.55 17.83 16.29
CA LEU A 228 12.53 17.34 17.22
C LEU A 228 12.87 17.65 18.69
N THR A 229 14.16 17.68 19.05
CA THR A 229 14.60 18.15 20.37
C THR A 229 14.26 19.63 20.57
N GLU A 230 14.64 20.50 19.63
CA GLU A 230 14.31 21.93 19.64
C GLU A 230 12.79 22.15 19.72
N TYR A 231 12.03 21.41 18.91
CA TYR A 231 10.57 21.43 18.90
C TYR A 231 9.99 21.08 20.28
N CYS A 232 10.48 20.00 20.90
CA CYS A 232 10.03 19.58 22.22
C CYS A 232 10.31 20.63 23.29
N GLU A 233 11.50 21.23 23.31
CA GLU A 233 11.84 22.31 24.24
C GLU A 233 10.90 23.51 24.09
N ARG A 234 10.66 23.96 22.86
CA ARG A 234 9.76 25.09 22.54
C ARG A 234 8.32 24.81 22.93
N ARG A 235 7.89 23.55 22.89
CA ARG A 235 6.53 23.11 23.22
C ARG A 235 6.38 22.59 24.65
N ARG A 236 7.43 22.63 25.48
CA ARG A 236 7.46 22.05 26.84
C ARG A 236 7.06 20.57 26.84
N MET A 237 7.59 19.84 25.87
CA MET A 237 7.40 18.42 25.66
C MET A 237 8.73 17.67 25.86
N THR A 238 8.67 16.33 25.86
CA THR A 238 9.86 15.48 25.94
C THR A 238 10.00 14.61 24.69
N LEU A 239 11.23 14.41 24.22
CA LEU A 239 11.54 13.47 23.14
C LEU A 239 11.92 12.10 23.72
N GLU A 240 11.08 11.08 23.49
CA GLU A 240 11.28 9.71 23.99
C GLU A 240 11.42 8.69 22.84
N VAL A 241 11.91 9.15 21.69
CA VAL A 241 12.18 8.29 20.53
C VAL A 241 13.50 7.55 20.76
N LYS A 242 13.41 6.24 20.96
CA LYS A 242 14.58 5.35 21.11
C LYS A 242 15.57 5.58 19.96
N ALA A 243 16.86 5.60 20.28
CA ALA A 243 17.90 5.40 19.28
C ALA A 243 17.90 3.89 18.97
N GLU A 244 17.66 3.54 17.71
CA GLU A 244 17.85 2.17 17.21
C GLU A 244 19.28 2.03 16.70
#